data_AF-A0A4Q9LBY9-F1
#
_entry.id   AF-A0A4Q9LBY9-F1
#
_cell.length_a   1.000
_cell.length_b   1.000
_cell.length_c   1.000
_cell.angle_alpha   90.00
_cell.angle_beta   90.00
_cell.angle_gamma   90.00
#
_symmetry.space_group_name_H-M   'P 1'
#
loop_
_entity.id
_entity.type
_entity.pdbx_description
1 polymer ?
#
loop_
_entity_poly.entity_id
_entity_poly.type
_entity_poly.pdbx_seq_one_letter_code
_entity_poly.pdbx_strand_id
1 'polypeptide(L)'
;MSNYISSLDLCNTNLGILKNVDILWQFDYLENLNLSACKLPPGYLANLSLKCNLRLKKLSYESSTLDSTDLLRIANLEILEQLNLSKCKFLKTSFCRLRNKCKFISTLKKLDLWFVKMNAEDLSYLRNFIKLEKLSLTFFGLNPRTIQNSLPSRPILHISTRVIGKESNIKIISRYLYERNIIIILI
;
A
#
# COMPACT_ATOMS: atom_id res chain seq x y z
N MET A 1 21.57 12.73 20.79
CA MET A 1 20.16 12.67 21.24
C MET A 1 19.28 12.41 20.03
N SER A 2 18.81 11.18 19.92
CA SER A 2 17.68 10.64 19.12
C SER A 2 17.62 9.16 19.54
N ASN A 3 17.31 8.90 20.81
CA ASN A 3 15.96 8.71 21.36
C ASN A 3 15.24 7.59 20.59
N TYR A 4 14.89 6.54 21.34
CA TYR A 4 14.18 5.31 20.97
C TYR A 4 12.76 5.57 20.41
N ILE A 5 12.63 6.46 19.43
CA ILE A 5 11.36 6.80 18.80
C ILE A 5 10.93 5.59 17.97
N SER A 6 9.92 4.90 18.46
CA SER A 6 9.30 3.74 17.81
C SER A 6 8.09 4.10 16.96
N SER A 7 7.53 5.31 17.15
CA SER A 7 6.38 5.79 16.39
C SER A 7 6.57 7.25 16.05
N LEU A 8 6.47 7.57 14.76
CA LEU A 8 6.53 8.94 14.25
C LEU A 8 5.29 9.20 13.39
N ASP A 9 4.51 10.20 13.78
CA ASP A 9 3.37 10.67 13.02
C ASP A 9 3.56 12.14 12.64
N LEU A 10 3.64 12.39 11.34
CA LEU A 10 3.77 13.72 10.75
C LEU A 10 2.58 14.04 9.83
N CYS A 11 1.48 13.28 9.93
CA CYS A 11 0.31 13.41 9.07
C CYS A 11 -0.14 14.87 8.93
N ASN A 12 -0.45 15.28 7.70
CA ASN A 12 -0.86 16.65 7.34
C ASN A 12 0.20 17.74 7.64
N THR A 13 1.44 17.38 7.96
CA THR A 13 2.52 18.36 8.11
C THR A 13 3.11 18.70 6.75
N ASN A 14 3.25 19.98 6.42
CA ASN A 14 3.83 20.40 5.14
C ASN A 14 5.36 20.24 5.10
N LEU A 15 5.83 19.00 4.98
CA LEU A 15 7.25 18.66 4.88
C LEU A 15 7.84 18.97 3.49
N GLY A 16 7.02 19.29 2.49
CA GLY A 16 7.49 19.74 1.18
C GLY A 16 8.35 21.01 1.24
N ILE A 17 8.16 21.85 2.26
CA ILE A 17 9.00 23.03 2.55
C ILE A 17 10.41 22.59 3.00
N LEU A 18 10.51 21.44 3.65
CA LEU A 18 11.72 20.84 4.18
C LEU A 18 12.34 19.81 3.21
N LYS A 19 12.04 19.88 1.90
CA LYS A 19 12.57 18.95 0.89
C LYS A 19 14.10 18.79 0.89
N ASN A 20 14.83 19.76 1.45
CA ASN A 20 16.29 19.76 1.55
C ASN A 20 16.80 19.31 2.93
N VAL A 21 15.91 19.08 3.89
CA VAL A 21 16.22 18.59 5.23
C VAL A 21 15.63 17.21 5.36
N ASP A 22 16.51 16.22 5.28
CA ASP A 22 16.14 14.84 5.51
C ASP A 22 16.34 14.50 6.99
N ILE A 23 15.24 14.19 7.66
CA ILE A 23 15.21 13.76 9.06
C ILE A 23 15.02 12.24 9.18
N LEU A 24 14.59 11.56 8.12
CA LEU A 24 14.17 10.15 8.19
C LEU A 24 15.33 9.19 8.45
N TRP A 25 16.55 9.58 8.06
CA TRP A 25 17.76 8.79 8.31
C TRP A 25 18.12 8.71 9.81
N GLN A 26 17.63 9.64 10.64
CA GLN A 26 17.98 9.72 12.07
C GLN A 26 17.16 8.77 12.97
N PHE A 27 16.09 8.19 12.44
CA PHE A 27 15.16 7.38 13.23
C PHE A 27 15.41 5.89 13.03
N ASP A 28 16.33 5.33 13.82
CA ASP A 28 16.80 3.95 13.70
C ASP A 28 15.87 2.89 14.30
N TYR A 29 14.88 3.29 15.10
CA TYR A 29 14.04 2.41 15.92
C TYR A 29 12.56 2.42 15.54
N LEU A 30 12.19 3.04 14.41
CA LEU A 30 10.78 3.15 14.03
C LEU A 30 10.13 1.79 13.77
N GLU A 31 9.01 1.58 14.45
CA GLU A 31 8.06 0.51 14.20
C GLU A 31 6.82 1.01 13.46
N ASN A 32 6.44 2.28 13.66
CA ASN A 32 5.31 2.91 13.00
C ASN A 32 5.72 4.26 12.40
N LEU A 33 5.40 4.48 11.13
CA LEU A 33 5.67 5.73 10.43
C LEU A 33 4.43 6.18 9.67
N ASN A 34 3.96 7.38 9.99
CA ASN A 34 2.87 8.02 9.28
C ASN A 34 3.36 9.34 8.65
N LEU A 35 3.41 9.35 7.33
CA LEU A 35 3.80 10.48 6.49
C LEU A 35 2.66 10.84 5.52
N SER A 36 1.42 10.49 5.86
CA SER A 36 0.24 10.81 5.04
C SER A 36 0.09 12.31 4.83
N ALA A 37 -0.30 12.69 3.61
CA ALA A 37 -0.61 14.07 3.24
C ALA A 37 0.50 15.11 3.55
N CYS A 38 1.77 14.68 3.55
CA CYS A 38 2.89 15.54 3.95
C CYS A 38 3.46 16.43 2.82
N LYS A 39 2.90 16.35 1.60
CA LYS A 39 3.39 17.05 0.38
C LYS A 39 4.88 16.80 0.09
N LEU A 40 5.36 15.60 0.43
CA LEU A 40 6.74 15.19 0.19
C LEU A 40 7.00 15.00 -1.32
N PRO A 41 8.20 15.34 -1.81
CA PRO A 41 8.57 15.05 -3.19
C PRO A 41 8.68 13.52 -3.41
N PRO A 42 8.46 13.03 -4.65
CA PRO A 42 8.78 11.64 -5.00
C PRO A 42 10.25 11.32 -4.70
N GLY A 43 10.51 10.11 -4.23
CA GLY A 43 11.81 9.61 -3.82
C GLY A 43 12.22 9.97 -2.39
N TYR A 44 11.44 10.79 -1.67
CA TYR A 44 11.79 11.18 -0.30
C TYR A 44 11.90 9.99 0.65
N LEU A 45 11.10 8.93 0.44
CA LEU A 45 11.11 7.79 1.35
C LEU A 45 12.44 7.02 1.26
N ALA A 46 13.18 7.10 0.15
CA ALA A 46 14.47 6.42 -0.05
C ALA A 46 15.49 6.68 1.07
N ASN A 47 15.32 7.82 1.75
CA ASN A 47 16.15 8.29 2.85
C ASN A 47 15.87 7.64 4.22
N LEU A 48 14.78 6.87 4.34
CA LEU A 48 14.44 6.19 5.59
C LEU A 48 15.57 5.25 6.03
N SER A 49 16.01 5.40 7.30
CA SER A 49 17.09 4.59 7.90
C SER A 49 16.99 3.11 7.52
N LEU A 50 18.11 2.51 7.15
CA LEU A 50 18.18 1.08 6.79
C LEU A 50 17.84 0.18 7.98
N LYS A 51 18.03 0.64 9.22
CA LYS A 51 17.66 -0.12 10.42
C LYS A 51 16.15 -0.33 10.55
N CYS A 52 15.35 0.54 9.91
CA CYS A 52 13.90 0.37 9.83
C CYS A 52 13.48 -0.88 9.04
N ASN A 53 14.35 -1.47 8.20
CA ASN A 53 14.01 -2.68 7.43
C ASN A 53 13.54 -3.84 8.32
N LEU A 54 14.19 -3.99 9.48
CA LEU A 54 13.93 -5.07 10.42
C LEU A 54 13.01 -4.67 11.57
N ARG A 55 12.40 -3.47 11.50
CA ARG A 55 11.67 -2.87 12.63
C ARG A 55 10.30 -2.30 12.25
N LEU A 56 10.20 -1.70 11.05
CA LEU A 56 8.98 -1.00 10.65
C LEU A 56 7.86 -2.00 10.35
N LYS A 57 6.85 -2.00 11.21
CA LYS A 57 5.65 -2.84 11.12
C LYS A 57 4.50 -2.12 10.41
N LYS A 58 4.43 -0.78 10.50
CA LYS A 58 3.37 0.02 9.89
C LYS A 58 3.92 1.22 9.16
N LEU A 59 3.51 1.37 7.90
CA LEU A 59 3.81 2.53 7.07
C LEU A 59 2.51 3.09 6.50
N SER A 60 2.30 4.38 6.71
CA SER A 60 1.26 5.14 6.02
C SER A 60 1.87 6.27 5.21
N TYR A 61 1.58 6.27 3.92
CA TYR A 61 2.02 7.28 2.96
C TYR A 61 0.85 7.81 2.11
N GLU A 62 -0.37 7.76 2.67
CA GLU A 62 -1.60 8.14 1.98
C GLU A 62 -1.52 9.55 1.36
N SER A 63 -2.19 9.72 0.22
CA SER A 63 -2.29 10.99 -0.52
C SER A 63 -0.92 11.56 -0.92
N SER A 64 0.03 10.69 -1.28
CA SER A 64 1.37 11.08 -1.74
C SER A 64 1.62 10.73 -3.21
N THR A 65 2.67 11.28 -3.80
CA THR A 65 3.16 10.85 -5.13
C THR A 65 4.44 10.04 -4.94
N LEU A 66 4.43 8.79 -5.42
CA LEU A 66 5.57 7.87 -5.30
C LEU A 66 6.20 7.61 -6.66
N ASP A 67 7.53 7.51 -6.70
CA ASP A 67 8.27 7.02 -7.86
C ASP A 67 8.81 5.58 -7.64
N SER A 68 9.67 5.12 -8.55
CA SER A 68 10.28 3.79 -8.44
C SER A 68 11.21 3.65 -7.24
N THR A 69 11.87 4.72 -6.80
CA THR A 69 12.80 4.69 -5.66
C THR A 69 12.06 4.55 -4.34
N ASP A 70 10.92 5.23 -4.17
CA ASP A 70 10.04 5.05 -3.01
C ASP A 70 9.55 3.59 -2.92
N LEU A 71 9.06 3.03 -4.03
CA LEU A 71 8.57 1.64 -4.06
C LEU A 71 9.70 0.65 -3.76
N LEU A 72 10.90 0.85 -4.31
CA LEU A 72 12.06 0.01 -3.98
C LEU A 72 12.43 0.10 -2.50
N ARG A 73 12.34 1.29 -1.90
CA ARG A 73 12.57 1.45 -0.47
C ARG A 73 11.53 0.69 0.34
N ILE A 74 10.25 0.79 0.01
CA ILE A 74 9.17 0.06 0.68
C ILE A 74 9.43 -1.45 0.56
N ALA A 75 9.83 -1.94 -0.62
CA ALA A 75 10.12 -3.35 -0.88
C ALA A 75 11.13 -3.96 0.11
N ASN A 76 12.07 -3.15 0.62
CA ASN A 76 13.13 -3.60 1.54
C ASN A 76 12.68 -3.75 3.00
N LEU A 77 11.47 -3.35 3.36
CA LEU A 77 10.94 -3.51 4.72
C LEU A 77 10.57 -4.97 4.93
N GLU A 78 11.22 -5.69 5.83
CA GLU A 78 11.13 -7.15 5.90
C GLU A 78 9.98 -7.64 6.77
N ILE A 79 9.63 -6.85 7.78
CA ILE A 79 8.61 -7.22 8.77
C ILE A 79 7.36 -6.34 8.70
N LEU A 80 7.14 -5.67 7.56
CA LEU A 80 6.00 -4.78 7.39
C LEU A 80 4.70 -5.60 7.45
N GLU A 81 3.80 -5.19 8.33
CA GLU A 81 2.50 -5.83 8.54
C GLU A 81 1.33 -5.00 7.99
N GLN A 82 1.49 -3.67 7.96
CA GLN A 82 0.45 -2.74 7.50
C GLN A 82 1.03 -1.68 6.59
N LEU A 83 0.46 -1.56 5.39
CA LEU A 83 0.85 -0.59 4.38
C LEU A 83 -0.38 0.19 3.91
N ASN A 84 -0.40 1.50 4.13
CA ASN A 84 -1.41 2.40 3.59
C ASN A 84 -0.79 3.30 2.51
N LEU A 85 -1.19 3.06 1.26
CA LEU A 85 -0.86 3.87 0.08
C LEU A 85 -2.15 4.42 -0.57
N SER A 86 -3.25 4.52 0.18
CA SER A 86 -4.50 5.05 -0.35
C SER A 86 -4.29 6.45 -0.95
N LYS A 87 -5.05 6.74 -2.01
CA LYS A 87 -5.02 7.99 -2.77
C LYS A 87 -3.64 8.36 -3.33
N CYS A 88 -2.69 7.44 -3.35
CA CYS A 88 -1.37 7.71 -3.90
C CYS A 88 -1.38 7.73 -5.43
N LYS A 89 -0.50 8.54 -6.00
CA LYS A 89 -0.21 8.55 -7.44
C LYS A 89 1.15 7.92 -7.70
N PHE A 90 1.20 6.94 -8.59
CA PHE A 90 2.45 6.34 -9.05
C PHE A 90 2.99 7.07 -10.28
N LEU A 91 4.16 7.69 -10.15
CA LEU A 91 4.82 8.45 -11.20
C LEU A 91 5.67 7.51 -12.08
N LYS A 92 5.22 7.27 -13.32
CA LYS A 92 5.90 6.39 -14.30
C LYS A 92 6.28 5.01 -13.72
N THR A 93 5.50 4.53 -12.74
CA THR A 93 5.73 3.30 -11.99
C THR A 93 4.41 2.61 -11.69
N SER A 94 4.46 1.40 -11.15
CA SER A 94 3.29 0.57 -10.82
C SER A 94 3.58 -0.31 -9.61
N PHE A 95 2.53 -0.77 -8.93
CA PHE A 95 2.67 -1.54 -7.70
C PHE A 95 3.38 -2.90 -7.93
N CYS A 96 3.17 -3.53 -9.09
CA CYS A 96 3.80 -4.79 -9.47
C CYS A 96 5.33 -4.73 -9.55
N ARG A 97 5.94 -3.52 -9.57
CA ARG A 97 7.40 -3.36 -9.51
C ARG A 97 8.02 -3.85 -8.21
N LEU A 98 7.22 -4.06 -7.17
CA LEU A 98 7.64 -4.69 -5.92
C LEU A 98 7.99 -6.18 -6.10
N ARG A 99 7.47 -6.87 -7.14
CA ARG A 99 7.44 -8.33 -7.27
C ARG A 99 8.68 -9.08 -6.80
N ASN A 100 9.82 -8.86 -7.45
CA ASN A 100 11.04 -9.64 -7.20
C ASN A 100 11.85 -9.10 -6.00
N LYS A 101 11.40 -8.02 -5.36
CA LYS A 101 12.14 -7.29 -4.33
C LYS A 101 11.38 -7.15 -3.01
N CYS A 102 10.10 -7.51 -2.98
CA CYS A 102 9.21 -7.33 -1.85
C CYS A 102 9.54 -8.32 -0.73
N LYS A 103 10.19 -7.83 0.32
CA LYS A 103 10.60 -8.65 1.47
C LYS A 103 9.47 -8.92 2.46
N PHE A 104 8.44 -8.06 2.51
CA PHE A 104 7.28 -8.21 3.40
C PHE A 104 6.14 -9.07 2.84
N ILE A 105 6.38 -9.82 1.75
CA ILE A 105 5.32 -10.58 1.06
C ILE A 105 4.66 -11.65 1.96
N SER A 106 5.41 -12.19 2.92
CA SER A 106 4.99 -13.21 3.87
C SER A 106 4.58 -12.65 5.23
N THR A 107 4.62 -11.33 5.42
CA THR A 107 4.32 -10.65 6.71
C THR A 107 3.14 -9.69 6.62
N LEU A 108 2.84 -9.15 5.43
CA LEU A 108 1.79 -8.15 5.26
C LEU A 108 0.41 -8.72 5.56
N LYS A 109 -0.29 -8.07 6.50
CA LYS A 109 -1.66 -8.42 6.94
C LYS A 109 -2.69 -7.42 6.43
N LYS A 110 -2.31 -6.14 6.29
CA LYS A 110 -3.22 -5.08 5.84
C LYS A 110 -2.58 -4.24 4.74
N LEU A 111 -3.30 -4.12 3.63
CA LEU A 111 -2.88 -3.31 2.48
C LEU A 111 -4.02 -2.38 2.08
N ASP A 112 -3.77 -1.08 2.13
CA ASP A 112 -4.69 -0.08 1.62
C ASP A 112 -4.16 0.58 0.35
N LEU A 113 -4.87 0.36 -0.74
CA LEU A 113 -4.64 0.91 -2.08
C LEU A 113 -5.90 1.60 -2.60
N TRP A 114 -6.76 2.06 -1.70
CA TRP A 114 -8.01 2.73 -2.04
C TRP A 114 -7.73 3.99 -2.90
N PHE A 115 -8.50 4.24 -3.95
CA PHE A 115 -8.27 5.30 -4.96
C PHE A 115 -6.90 5.27 -5.66
N VAL A 116 -6.13 4.18 -5.59
CA VAL A 116 -4.92 4.02 -6.40
C VAL A 116 -5.29 3.44 -7.75
N LYS A 117 -4.79 4.03 -8.85
CA LYS A 117 -5.00 3.50 -10.20
C LYS A 117 -4.12 2.26 -10.41
N MET A 118 -4.76 1.09 -10.42
CA MET A 118 -4.11 -0.22 -10.57
C MET A 118 -4.35 -0.79 -11.96
N ASN A 119 -3.34 -1.42 -12.57
CA ASN A 119 -3.48 -2.19 -13.80
C ASN A 119 -3.72 -3.70 -13.50
N ALA A 120 -3.91 -4.52 -14.53
CA ALA A 120 -4.18 -5.94 -14.37
C ALA A 120 -3.01 -6.72 -13.73
N GLU A 121 -1.76 -6.33 -14.01
CA GLU A 121 -0.57 -6.96 -13.42
C GLU A 121 -0.42 -6.61 -11.93
N ASP A 122 -0.73 -5.36 -11.56
CA ASP A 122 -0.72 -4.90 -10.17
C ASP A 122 -1.70 -5.72 -9.34
N LEU A 123 -2.91 -5.92 -9.86
CA LEU A 123 -3.90 -6.74 -9.20
C LEU A 123 -3.43 -8.20 -9.13
N SER A 124 -2.97 -8.79 -10.23
CA SER A 124 -2.45 -10.17 -10.23
C SER A 124 -1.34 -10.39 -9.21
N TYR A 125 -0.49 -9.38 -9.00
CA TYR A 125 0.57 -9.41 -8.02
C TYR A 125 0.07 -9.52 -6.57
N LEU A 126 -1.12 -9.01 -6.25
CA LEU A 126 -1.70 -9.05 -4.89
C LEU A 126 -1.90 -10.48 -4.35
N ARG A 127 -2.01 -11.49 -5.23
CA ARG A 127 -2.15 -12.90 -4.85
C ARG A 127 -0.98 -13.45 -4.04
N ASN A 128 0.19 -12.81 -4.15
CA ASN A 128 1.40 -13.30 -3.51
C ASN A 128 1.43 -12.97 -2.01
N PHE A 129 0.60 -12.04 -1.51
CA PHE A 129 0.55 -11.71 -0.08
C PHE A 129 -0.22 -12.78 0.70
N ILE A 130 0.50 -13.83 1.10
CA ILE A 130 -0.09 -15.04 1.70
C ILE A 130 -0.70 -14.83 3.09
N LYS A 131 -0.31 -13.77 3.82
CA LYS A 131 -0.85 -13.44 5.15
C LYS A 131 -1.83 -12.26 5.12
N LEU A 132 -2.25 -11.81 3.93
CA LEU A 132 -3.14 -10.67 3.81
C LEU A 132 -4.54 -11.01 4.35
N GLU A 133 -4.99 -10.23 5.33
CA GLU A 133 -6.28 -10.35 6.02
C GLU A 133 -7.24 -9.23 5.60
N LYS A 134 -6.70 -8.03 5.31
CA LYS A 134 -7.47 -6.86 4.89
C LYS A 134 -6.86 -6.20 3.66
N LEU A 135 -7.70 -5.92 2.67
CA LEU A 135 -7.32 -5.30 1.41
C LEU A 135 -8.34 -4.22 1.04
N SER A 136 -7.89 -2.98 0.88
CA SER A 136 -8.73 -1.88 0.40
C SER A 136 -8.32 -1.51 -1.04
N LEU A 137 -9.29 -1.47 -1.96
CA LEU A 137 -9.04 -1.22 -3.39
C LEU A 137 -10.10 -0.31 -4.02
N THR A 138 -9.81 0.18 -5.23
CA THR A 138 -10.82 0.79 -6.09
C THR A 138 -10.74 0.18 -7.47
N PHE A 139 -11.85 -0.38 -7.95
CA PHE A 139 -11.92 -0.98 -9.29
C PHE A 139 -12.34 0.09 -10.31
N PHE A 140 -11.42 0.42 -11.21
CA PHE A 140 -11.65 1.39 -12.30
C PHE A 140 -12.02 0.65 -13.59
N GLY A 141 -13.32 0.46 -13.86
CA GLY A 141 -13.78 -0.09 -15.14
C GLY A 141 -13.25 -1.48 -15.52
N LEU A 142 -12.85 -2.28 -14.53
CA LEU A 142 -12.22 -3.59 -14.77
C LEU A 142 -13.25 -4.67 -15.07
N ASN A 143 -12.88 -5.61 -15.95
CA ASN A 143 -13.68 -6.79 -16.23
C ASN A 143 -13.73 -7.71 -14.99
N PRO A 144 -14.91 -8.24 -14.61
CA PRO A 144 -15.06 -9.19 -13.51
C PRO A 144 -14.06 -10.36 -13.52
N ARG A 145 -13.73 -10.90 -14.71
CA ARG A 145 -12.75 -12.00 -14.84
C ARG A 145 -11.33 -11.58 -14.42
N THR A 146 -10.94 -10.34 -14.71
CA THR A 146 -9.64 -9.81 -14.30
C THR A 146 -9.54 -9.70 -12.78
N ILE A 147 -10.63 -9.27 -12.14
CA ILE A 147 -10.72 -9.18 -10.68
C ILE A 147 -10.66 -10.58 -10.05
N GLN A 148 -11.40 -11.54 -10.61
CA GLN A 148 -11.38 -12.94 -10.17
C GLN A 148 -9.96 -13.52 -10.20
N ASN A 149 -9.22 -13.25 -11.28
CA ASN A 149 -7.88 -13.75 -11.51
C ASN A 149 -6.77 -12.99 -10.78
N SER A 150 -7.12 -11.99 -9.97
CA SER A 150 -6.12 -11.16 -9.29
C SER A 150 -6.20 -11.17 -7.77
N LEU A 151 -7.30 -11.61 -7.19
CA LEU A 151 -7.41 -11.63 -5.73
C LEU A 151 -6.94 -12.96 -5.12
N PRO A 152 -6.41 -12.93 -3.88
CA PRO A 152 -6.12 -14.14 -3.12
C PRO A 152 -7.40 -14.98 -2.94
N SER A 153 -7.30 -16.30 -3.03
CA SER A 153 -8.44 -17.23 -2.90
C SER A 153 -8.75 -17.64 -1.45
N ARG A 154 -8.26 -16.90 -0.46
CA ARG A 154 -8.34 -17.30 0.96
C ARG A 154 -9.71 -16.92 1.56
N PRO A 155 -10.27 -17.77 2.43
CA PRO A 155 -11.69 -17.70 2.83
C PRO A 155 -12.05 -16.57 3.80
N ILE A 156 -11.08 -15.79 4.29
CA ILE A 156 -11.36 -14.64 5.16
C ILE A 156 -10.43 -13.49 4.74
N LEU A 157 -10.70 -12.95 3.56
CA LEU A 157 -10.13 -11.68 3.13
C LEU A 157 -11.22 -10.61 3.24
N HIS A 158 -11.01 -9.61 4.08
CA HIS A 158 -11.86 -8.43 4.10
C HIS A 158 -11.44 -7.49 2.98
N ILE A 159 -12.29 -7.34 1.99
CA ILE A 159 -12.14 -6.37 0.91
C ILE A 159 -13.06 -5.19 1.15
N SER A 160 -12.48 -4.03 1.38
CA SER A 160 -13.21 -2.77 1.22
C SER A 160 -12.96 -2.29 -0.21
N THR A 161 -14.01 -2.02 -0.98
CA THR A 161 -13.83 -1.51 -2.34
C THR A 161 -14.85 -0.47 -2.75
N ARG A 162 -14.41 0.46 -3.60
CA ARG A 162 -15.28 1.28 -4.44
C ARG A 162 -15.20 0.80 -5.88
N VAL A 163 -16.35 0.63 -6.54
CA VAL A 163 -16.41 0.29 -7.96
C VAL A 163 -16.83 1.53 -8.72
N ILE A 164 -16.01 1.96 -9.69
CA ILE A 164 -16.32 3.09 -10.56
C ILE A 164 -16.70 2.50 -11.93
N GLY A 165 -18.00 2.49 -12.23
CA GLY A 165 -18.56 1.90 -13.46
C GLY A 165 -20.08 1.79 -13.44
N LYS A 166 -20.66 1.15 -14.47
CA LYS A 166 -22.10 0.90 -14.58
C LYS A 166 -22.60 -0.02 -13.46
N GLU A 167 -23.80 0.22 -12.95
CA GLU A 167 -24.41 -0.53 -11.84
C GLU A 167 -24.46 -2.06 -12.08
N SER A 168 -24.74 -2.48 -13.31
CA SER A 168 -24.78 -3.90 -13.69
C SER A 168 -23.45 -4.62 -13.45
N ASN A 169 -22.32 -3.94 -13.66
CA ASN A 169 -20.99 -4.51 -13.40
C ASN A 169 -20.73 -4.69 -11.91
N ILE A 170 -21.26 -3.80 -11.06
CA ILE A 170 -21.09 -3.86 -9.60
C ILE A 170 -21.75 -5.13 -9.04
N LYS A 171 -22.97 -5.44 -9.49
CA LYS A 171 -23.71 -6.65 -9.08
C LYS A 171 -22.96 -7.93 -9.48
N ILE A 172 -22.38 -7.94 -10.68
CA ILE A 172 -21.61 -9.09 -11.18
C ILE A 172 -20.32 -9.27 -10.36
N ILE A 173 -19.55 -8.20 -10.14
CA ILE A 173 -18.29 -8.26 -9.39
C ILE A 173 -18.54 -8.70 -7.94
N SER A 174 -19.52 -8.09 -7.27
CA SER A 174 -19.86 -8.45 -5.90
C SER A 174 -20.21 -9.93 -5.79
N ARG A 175 -21.07 -10.46 -6.68
CA ARG A 175 -21.41 -11.88 -6.69
C ARG A 175 -20.19 -12.79 -6.86
N TYR A 176 -19.30 -12.51 -7.82
CA TYR A 176 -18.08 -13.30 -8.06
C TYR A 176 -17.13 -13.32 -6.86
N LEU A 177 -17.05 -12.21 -6.12
CA LEU A 177 -16.20 -12.10 -4.95
C LEU A 177 -16.82 -12.81 -3.74
N TYR A 178 -18.15 -12.75 -3.57
CA TYR A 178 -18.87 -13.56 -2.59
C TYR A 178 -18.68 -15.06 -2.84
N GLU A 179 -18.76 -15.51 -4.10
CA GLU A 179 -18.48 -16.91 -4.51
C GLU A 179 -17.05 -17.37 -4.13
N ARG A 180 -16.14 -16.43 -3.85
CA ARG A 180 -14.76 -16.68 -3.37
C ARG A 180 -14.60 -16.64 -1.85
N ASN A 181 -15.69 -16.52 -1.09
CA ASN A 181 -15.68 -16.31 0.37
C ASN A 181 -14.86 -15.08 0.80
N ILE A 182 -14.98 -13.99 0.03
CA ILE A 182 -14.35 -12.71 0.35
C ILE A 182 -15.43 -11.79 0.94
N ILE A 183 -15.15 -11.17 2.10
CA ILE A 183 -16.07 -10.22 2.74
C ILE A 183 -15.92 -8.88 2.04
N ILE A 184 -16.98 -8.39 1.38
CA ILE A 184 -16.94 -7.14 0.61
C ILE A 184 -17.69 -6.05 1.36
N ILE A 185 -17.04 -4.91 1.54
CA ILE A 185 -17.67 -3.67 2.01
C ILE A 185 -17.62 -2.67 0.86
N LEU A 186 -18.80 -2.30 0.35
CA LEU A 186 -18.96 -1.24 -0.65
C LEU A 186 -19.12 0.10 0.08
N ILE A 187 -18.27 1.08 -0.26
CA ILE A 187 -18.29 2.46 0.26
C ILE A 187 -18.28 3.42 -0.93
#